data_AF-A0A5J4YFT8-F1
#
_entry.id   AF-A0A5J4YFT8-F1
#
_cell.length_a   1.000
_cell.length_b   1.000
_cell.length_c   1.000
_cell.angle_alpha   90.00
_cell.angle_beta   90.00
_cell.angle_gamma   90.00
#
_symmetry.space_group_name_H-M   'P 1'
#
loop_
_entity.id
_entity.type
_entity.pdbx_description
1 polymer ?
#
loop_
_entity_poly.entity_id
_entity_poly.type
_entity_poly.pdbx_seq_one_letter_code
_entity_poly.pdbx_strand_id
1 'polypeptide(L)'
;MSPTTYQEKTLIQAMISHGAAEASSFAELFYRCMTLRMADQVADAENALARQWQDAPMVLTRPVEAAVMTAALGMLNEKISWLDMEISTLTFCVDGKVYYGFVNTTADEVTKHATKMSEAQRALFYAVVSKLLETSAELEQDTLNVDDPRSHATRQAIQTIYSSGLEYTEVESLGLSAQGNLHLRPSDVEACVLELADKHWLRLIRTIHNIEYVQLGPRAVLELSEAREWNNNRLMRG
;
A
#
# COMPACT_ATOMS: atom_id res chain seq x y z
N MET A 1 17.20 20.02 -14.49
CA MET A 1 15.93 19.26 -14.41
C MET A 1 14.84 20.00 -15.16
N SER A 2 14.05 19.30 -15.97
CA SER A 2 12.85 19.89 -16.57
C SER A 2 11.78 20.10 -15.49
N PRO A 3 11.04 21.22 -15.51
CA PRO A 3 10.01 21.48 -14.51
C PRO A 3 8.87 20.46 -14.62
N THR A 4 8.23 20.16 -13.49
CA THR A 4 7.01 19.35 -13.48
C THR A 4 5.87 20.09 -14.17
N THR A 5 5.20 19.38 -15.07
CA THR A 5 4.03 19.85 -15.82
C THR A 5 2.81 19.95 -14.92
N TYR A 6 1.75 20.59 -15.43
CA TYR A 6 0.47 20.65 -14.72
C TYR A 6 -0.11 19.24 -14.49
N GLN A 7 -0.07 18.39 -15.52
CA GLN A 7 -0.56 17.00 -15.46
C GLN A 7 0.17 16.18 -14.39
N GLU A 8 1.51 16.27 -14.36
CA GLU A 8 2.32 15.58 -13.36
C GLU A 8 2.01 16.07 -11.94
N LYS A 9 1.81 17.38 -11.75
CA LYS A 9 1.40 17.96 -10.47
C LYS A 9 0.02 17.49 -10.04
N THR A 10 -0.93 17.40 -10.97
CA THR A 10 -2.28 16.89 -10.70
C THR A 10 -2.24 15.41 -10.28
N LEU A 11 -1.44 14.59 -10.97
CA LEU A 11 -1.24 13.19 -10.58
C LEU A 11 -0.64 13.08 -9.18
N ILE A 12 0.43 13.83 -8.89
CA ILE A 12 1.05 13.87 -7.56
C ILE A 12 0.05 14.30 -6.49
N GLN A 13 -0.72 15.36 -6.75
CA GLN A 13 -1.72 15.86 -5.81
C GLN A 13 -2.82 14.81 -5.55
N ALA A 14 -3.28 14.13 -6.59
CA ALA A 14 -4.24 13.05 -6.44
C ALA A 14 -3.67 11.90 -5.60
N MET A 15 -2.42 11.49 -5.82
CA MET A 15 -1.76 10.45 -5.03
C MET A 15 -1.58 10.86 -3.56
N ILE A 16 -1.20 12.11 -3.29
CA ILE A 16 -1.08 12.63 -1.91
C ILE A 16 -2.41 12.59 -1.15
N SER A 17 -3.52 12.85 -1.87
CA SER A 17 -4.87 12.84 -1.30
C SER A 17 -5.39 11.43 -1.04
N HIS A 18 -5.23 10.51 -1.99
CA HIS A 18 -5.76 9.14 -1.89
C HIS A 18 -4.84 8.21 -1.06
N GLY A 19 -3.54 8.52 -0.97
CA GLY A 19 -2.56 7.66 -0.31
C GLY A 19 -2.07 6.54 -1.22
N ALA A 20 -2.65 5.35 -1.05
CA ALA A 20 -2.34 4.17 -1.86
C ALA A 20 -3.48 3.87 -2.84
N ALA A 21 -3.16 3.57 -4.10
CA ALA A 21 -4.13 3.24 -5.13
C ALA A 21 -3.84 1.85 -5.71
N GLU A 22 -4.87 1.00 -5.83
CA GLU A 22 -4.77 -0.27 -6.56
C GLU A 22 -4.40 0.02 -8.03
N ALA A 23 -3.61 -0.86 -8.66
CA ALA A 23 -3.07 -0.67 -10.00
C ALA A 23 -4.13 -0.29 -11.06
N SER A 24 -5.34 -0.84 -10.98
CA SER A 24 -6.45 -0.50 -11.88
C SER A 24 -6.92 0.95 -11.70
N SER A 25 -7.17 1.38 -10.46
CA SER A 25 -7.53 2.76 -10.13
C SER A 25 -6.40 3.75 -10.39
N PHE A 26 -5.15 3.33 -10.15
CA PHE A 26 -3.98 4.14 -10.45
C PHE A 26 -3.82 4.35 -11.96
N ALA A 27 -3.94 3.30 -12.76
CA ALA A 27 -3.86 3.40 -14.22
C ALA A 27 -4.95 4.35 -14.76
N GLU A 28 -6.18 4.22 -14.26
CA GLU A 28 -7.27 5.13 -14.63
C GLU A 28 -6.94 6.60 -14.28
N LEU A 29 -6.47 6.85 -13.07
CA LEU A 29 -6.05 8.18 -12.63
C LEU A 29 -4.90 8.72 -13.49
N PHE A 30 -3.89 7.89 -13.73
CA PHE A 30 -2.73 8.21 -14.54
C PHE A 30 -3.14 8.61 -15.95
N TYR A 31 -3.96 7.82 -16.64
CA TYR A 31 -4.43 8.15 -17.98
C TYR A 31 -5.32 9.40 -17.98
N ARG A 32 -6.20 9.58 -16.97
CA ARG A 32 -6.98 10.82 -16.85
C ARG A 32 -6.11 12.07 -16.70
N CYS A 33 -4.99 11.98 -16.00
CA CYS A 33 -4.06 13.09 -15.84
C CYS A 33 -3.16 13.29 -17.07
N MET A 34 -2.70 12.21 -17.70
CA MET A 34 -1.59 12.24 -18.66
C MET A 34 -2.02 12.21 -20.15
N THR A 35 -3.30 11.97 -20.46
CA THR A 35 -3.83 11.76 -21.83
C THR A 35 -3.64 12.92 -22.82
N LEU A 36 -3.15 14.10 -22.41
CA LEU A 36 -2.85 15.20 -23.34
C LEU A 36 -1.40 15.24 -23.85
N ARG A 37 -0.47 14.43 -23.30
CA ARG A 37 0.94 14.36 -23.77
C ARG A 37 1.38 12.97 -24.23
N MET A 38 0.63 11.94 -23.87
CA MET A 38 1.05 10.57 -24.13
C MET A 38 0.86 10.16 -25.59
N ALA A 39 0.05 10.85 -26.40
CA ALA A 39 -0.12 10.49 -27.81
C ALA A 39 1.22 10.44 -28.59
N ASP A 40 2.10 11.42 -28.35
CA ASP A 40 3.40 11.48 -29.03
C ASP A 40 4.42 10.47 -28.46
N GLN A 41 4.40 10.23 -27.14
CA GLN A 41 5.30 9.29 -26.47
C GLN A 41 4.88 7.82 -26.63
N VAL A 42 3.57 7.56 -26.75
CA VAL A 42 3.00 6.26 -27.11
C VAL A 42 3.42 5.93 -28.53
N ALA A 43 3.35 6.88 -29.47
CA ALA A 43 3.84 6.66 -30.83
C ALA A 43 5.34 6.30 -30.88
N ASP A 44 6.18 6.96 -30.07
CA ASP A 44 7.61 6.63 -29.99
C ASP A 44 7.88 5.28 -29.31
N ALA A 45 7.14 4.95 -28.25
CA ALA A 45 7.26 3.66 -27.55
C ALA A 45 6.72 2.50 -28.39
N GLU A 46 5.60 2.70 -29.08
CA GLU A 46 5.04 1.78 -30.07
C GLU A 46 6.03 1.56 -31.22
N ASN A 47 6.66 2.62 -31.73
CA ASN A 47 7.69 2.51 -32.76
C ASN A 47 8.95 1.76 -32.26
N ALA A 48 9.36 1.98 -31.01
CA ALA A 48 10.49 1.27 -30.40
C ALA A 48 10.18 -0.22 -30.19
N LEU A 49 8.98 -0.56 -29.69
CA LEU A 49 8.52 -1.93 -29.51
C LEU A 49 8.28 -2.64 -30.84
N ALA A 50 7.69 -1.96 -31.83
CA ALA A 50 7.47 -2.49 -33.18
C ALA A 50 8.78 -2.81 -33.92
N ARG A 51 9.84 -2.01 -33.70
CA ARG A 51 11.19 -2.31 -34.22
C ARG A 51 11.82 -3.54 -33.57
N GLN A 52 11.47 -3.83 -32.32
CA GLN A 52 12.01 -4.95 -31.56
C GLN A 52 11.25 -6.27 -31.84
N TRP A 53 10.06 -6.21 -32.46
CA TRP A 53 9.12 -7.32 -32.64
C TRP A 53 8.67 -7.50 -34.11
N GLN A 54 9.60 -7.48 -35.07
CA GLN A 54 9.27 -7.55 -36.50
C GLN A 54 8.58 -8.85 -36.99
N ASP A 55 8.44 -9.90 -36.16
CA ASP A 55 7.92 -11.21 -36.61
C ASP A 55 6.74 -11.79 -35.79
N ALA A 56 6.07 -11.02 -34.93
CA ALA A 56 4.97 -11.56 -34.09
C ALA A 56 3.60 -10.89 -34.40
N PRO A 57 2.51 -11.68 -34.54
CA PRO A 57 1.19 -11.13 -34.86
C PRO A 57 0.63 -10.29 -33.70
N MET A 58 0.12 -9.13 -34.09
CA MET A 58 -0.29 -8.02 -33.25
C MET A 58 -1.53 -8.36 -32.39
N VAL A 59 -1.30 -8.59 -31.09
CA VAL A 59 -2.34 -8.50 -30.04
C VAL A 59 -1.75 -7.67 -28.91
N LEU A 60 -1.79 -6.34 -29.04
CA LEU A 60 -1.20 -5.43 -28.06
C LEU A 60 -2.14 -4.28 -27.78
N THR A 61 -2.89 -4.37 -26.69
CA THR A 61 -3.47 -3.19 -26.03
C THR A 61 -2.93 -3.05 -24.62
N ARG A 62 -2.76 -4.14 -23.86
CA ARG A 62 -2.30 -4.08 -22.45
C ARG A 62 -0.78 -3.93 -22.21
N PRO A 63 0.14 -4.57 -22.97
CA PRO A 63 1.57 -4.51 -22.64
C PRO A 63 2.22 -3.17 -22.96
N VAL A 64 1.75 -2.51 -24.03
CA VAL A 64 2.24 -1.19 -24.44
C VAL A 64 1.83 -0.13 -23.43
N GLU A 65 0.55 -0.11 -23.05
CA GLU A 65 0.01 0.77 -22.00
C GLU A 65 0.83 0.72 -20.70
N ALA A 66 1.13 -0.49 -20.22
CA ALA A 66 1.95 -0.69 -19.03
C ALA A 66 3.38 -0.18 -19.20
N ALA A 67 4.04 -0.46 -20.34
CA ALA A 67 5.40 0.00 -20.61
C ALA A 67 5.49 1.53 -20.66
N VAL A 68 4.51 2.19 -21.29
CA VAL A 68 4.47 3.65 -21.38
C VAL A 68 4.22 4.26 -20.00
N MET A 69 3.32 3.68 -19.20
CA MET A 69 3.11 4.12 -17.81
C MET A 69 4.41 4.00 -17.00
N THR A 70 5.10 2.86 -17.05
CA THR A 70 6.38 2.65 -16.36
C THR A 70 7.44 3.67 -16.78
N ALA A 71 7.58 3.95 -18.08
CA ALA A 71 8.54 4.93 -18.58
C ALA A 71 8.21 6.36 -18.09
N ALA A 72 6.93 6.73 -18.12
CA ALA A 72 6.46 8.03 -17.64
C ALA A 72 6.69 8.20 -16.13
N LEU A 73 6.46 7.16 -15.34
CA LEU A 73 6.74 7.17 -13.90
C LEU A 73 8.23 7.27 -13.61
N GLY A 74 9.09 6.60 -14.38
CA GLY A 74 10.54 6.75 -14.26
C GLY A 74 11.00 8.20 -14.47
N MET A 75 10.51 8.85 -15.53
CA MET A 75 10.78 10.27 -15.77
C MET A 75 10.24 11.18 -14.67
N LEU A 76 9.05 10.87 -14.14
CA LEU A 76 8.46 11.66 -13.07
C LEU A 76 9.27 11.52 -11.77
N ASN A 77 9.61 10.29 -11.38
CA ASN A 77 10.43 9.98 -10.20
C ASN A 77 11.79 10.68 -10.28
N GLU A 78 12.44 10.71 -11.44
CA GLU A 78 13.66 11.49 -11.63
C GLU A 78 13.46 12.98 -11.29
N LYS A 79 12.37 13.59 -11.77
CA LYS A 79 12.05 15.01 -11.50
C LYS A 79 11.72 15.33 -10.04
N ILE A 80 11.20 14.37 -9.27
CA ILE A 80 10.82 14.57 -7.87
C ILE A 80 11.84 14.02 -6.87
N SER A 81 12.84 13.26 -7.35
CA SER A 81 13.88 12.63 -6.52
C SER A 81 14.61 13.59 -5.58
N TRP A 82 14.82 14.86 -5.98
CA TRP A 82 15.47 15.87 -5.14
C TRP A 82 14.66 16.27 -3.90
N LEU A 83 13.38 15.90 -3.83
CA LEU A 83 12.51 16.04 -2.65
C LEU A 83 12.56 14.82 -1.74
N ASP A 84 13.38 13.81 -2.05
CA ASP A 84 13.34 12.49 -1.41
C ASP A 84 11.94 11.88 -1.46
N MET A 85 11.26 12.03 -2.60
CA MET A 85 9.94 11.45 -2.86
C MET A 85 9.98 10.58 -4.10
N GLU A 86 9.17 9.53 -4.12
CA GLU A 86 8.93 8.72 -5.31
C GLU A 86 7.48 8.25 -5.39
N ILE A 87 7.02 7.95 -6.60
CA ILE A 87 5.86 7.08 -6.81
C ILE A 87 6.39 5.64 -6.79
N SER A 88 6.09 4.92 -5.72
CA SER A 88 6.52 3.54 -5.50
C SER A 88 5.37 2.58 -5.79
N THR A 89 5.73 1.32 -6.07
CA THR A 89 4.78 0.23 -6.30
C THR A 89 5.10 -0.95 -5.41
N LEU A 90 4.09 -1.66 -4.91
CA LEU A 90 4.26 -2.92 -4.19
C LEU A 90 3.19 -3.94 -4.57
N THR A 91 3.51 -5.22 -4.40
CA THR A 91 2.49 -6.28 -4.33
C THR A 91 2.13 -6.48 -2.86
N PHE A 92 0.85 -6.39 -2.52
CA PHE A 92 0.39 -6.49 -1.15
C PHE A 92 0.10 -7.94 -0.80
N CYS A 93 0.82 -8.49 0.19
CA CYS A 93 0.78 -9.92 0.51
C CYS A 93 -0.61 -10.43 0.96
N VAL A 94 -1.47 -9.54 1.45
CA VAL A 94 -2.79 -9.91 1.98
C VAL A 94 -3.79 -10.28 0.87
N ASP A 95 -3.78 -9.55 -0.26
CA ASP A 95 -4.70 -9.80 -1.37
C ASP A 95 -4.03 -10.06 -2.72
N GLY A 96 -2.69 -10.05 -2.76
CA GLY A 96 -1.89 -10.28 -3.95
C GLY A 96 -2.00 -9.16 -5.00
N LYS A 97 -2.64 -8.03 -4.68
CA LYS A 97 -2.83 -6.93 -5.63
C LYS A 97 -1.64 -5.98 -5.64
N VAL A 98 -1.48 -5.28 -6.75
CA VAL A 98 -0.45 -4.25 -6.90
C VAL A 98 -1.01 -2.89 -6.49
N TYR A 99 -0.26 -2.16 -5.67
CA TYR A 99 -0.60 -0.83 -5.18
C TYR A 99 0.50 0.17 -5.51
N TYR A 100 0.10 1.39 -5.87
CA TYR A 100 0.97 2.54 -6.08
C TYR A 100 0.78 3.55 -4.96
N GLY A 101 1.84 4.23 -4.54
CA GLY A 101 1.79 5.31 -3.55
C GLY A 101 2.85 6.36 -3.78
N PHE A 102 2.57 7.59 -3.33
CA PHE A 102 3.56 8.66 -3.28
C PHE A 102 4.24 8.64 -1.91
N VAL A 103 5.48 8.17 -1.87
CA VAL A 103 6.19 7.85 -0.63
C VAL A 103 7.37 8.78 -0.42
N ASN A 104 7.69 9.03 0.85
CA ASN A 104 8.93 9.70 1.21
C ASN A 104 10.05 8.66 1.43
N THR A 105 11.19 8.82 0.76
CA THR A 105 12.29 7.87 0.79
C THR A 105 13.27 8.08 1.95
N THR A 106 13.26 9.23 2.61
CA THR A 106 14.23 9.59 3.68
C THR A 106 13.61 10.01 5.01
N ALA A 107 12.34 10.43 5.03
CA ALA A 107 11.67 10.84 6.25
C ALA A 107 11.63 9.70 7.26
N ASP A 108 11.96 10.00 8.51
CA ASP A 108 11.72 9.10 9.61
C ASP A 108 10.20 8.82 9.75
N GLU A 109 9.88 7.67 10.33
CA GLU A 109 8.49 7.21 10.41
C GLU A 109 7.62 8.23 11.17
N VAL A 110 8.18 8.93 12.16
CA VAL A 110 7.50 9.98 12.93
C VAL A 110 7.10 11.17 12.05
N THR A 111 7.97 11.62 11.13
CA THR A 111 7.70 12.76 10.24
C THR A 111 6.65 12.45 9.17
N LYS A 112 6.57 11.19 8.70
CA LYS A 112 5.54 10.76 7.72
C LYS A 112 4.11 10.86 8.28
N HIS A 113 3.97 10.71 9.60
CA HIS A 113 2.68 10.79 10.31
C HIS A 113 2.40 12.16 10.94
N ALA A 114 3.41 13.02 11.10
CA ALA A 114 3.33 14.27 11.85
C ALA A 114 2.33 15.30 11.30
N THR A 115 2.00 15.26 10.00
CA THR A 115 1.25 16.35 9.34
C THR A 115 -0.23 16.09 9.02
N LYS A 116 -0.71 14.83 9.10
CA LYS A 116 -2.10 14.47 8.71
C LYS A 116 -2.92 13.70 9.75
N MET A 117 -2.30 13.28 10.85
CA MET A 117 -2.94 12.55 11.94
C MET A 117 -2.92 13.38 13.22
N SER A 118 -4.00 13.31 14.00
CA SER A 118 -4.02 13.83 15.37
C SER A 118 -3.04 13.04 16.25
N GLU A 119 -2.66 13.60 17.39
CA GLU A 119 -1.79 12.90 18.35
C GLU A 119 -2.40 11.58 18.82
N ALA A 120 -3.71 11.55 19.04
CA ALA A 120 -4.48 10.34 19.37
C ALA A 120 -4.38 9.26 18.28
N GLN A 121 -4.56 9.67 17.01
CA GLN A 121 -4.50 8.77 15.87
C GLN A 121 -3.11 8.20 15.69
N ARG A 122 -2.07 9.02 15.87
CA ARG A 122 -0.68 8.55 15.81
C ARG A 122 -0.40 7.54 16.91
N ALA A 123 -0.75 7.86 18.16
CA ALA A 123 -0.53 6.97 19.29
C ALA A 123 -1.22 5.61 19.10
N LEU A 124 -2.50 5.62 18.71
CA LEU A 124 -3.24 4.40 18.41
C LEU A 124 -2.63 3.64 17.23
N PHE A 125 -2.31 4.32 16.13
CA PHE A 125 -1.73 3.69 14.94
C PHE A 125 -0.40 3.00 15.28
N TYR A 126 0.51 3.66 16.00
CA TYR A 126 1.77 3.03 16.39
C TYR A 126 1.57 1.85 17.32
N ALA A 127 0.66 1.95 18.30
CA ALA A 127 0.34 0.81 19.18
C ALA A 127 -0.17 -0.40 18.37
N VAL A 128 -1.04 -0.16 17.38
CA VAL A 128 -1.55 -1.19 16.48
C VAL A 128 -0.44 -1.78 15.60
N VAL A 129 0.41 -0.92 15.00
CA VAL A 129 1.53 -1.37 14.15
C VAL A 129 2.50 -2.23 14.97
N SER A 130 2.96 -1.75 16.13
CA SER A 130 3.88 -2.50 17.00
C SER A 130 3.28 -3.85 17.37
N LYS A 131 2.00 -3.88 17.79
CA LYS A 131 1.36 -5.14 18.18
C LYS A 131 1.17 -6.10 17.00
N LEU A 132 0.85 -5.59 15.81
CA LEU A 132 0.76 -6.40 14.59
C LEU A 132 2.10 -7.01 14.20
N LEU A 133 3.19 -6.23 14.29
CA LEU A 133 4.53 -6.70 13.97
C LEU A 133 5.04 -7.71 15.01
N GLU A 134 4.81 -7.49 16.30
CA GLU A 134 5.10 -8.46 17.38
C GLU A 134 4.37 -9.79 17.17
N THR A 135 3.05 -9.74 16.98
CA THR A 135 2.22 -10.94 16.77
C THR A 135 2.69 -11.73 15.55
N SER A 136 3.12 -11.03 14.49
CA SER A 136 3.67 -11.68 13.31
C SER A 136 5.00 -12.40 13.59
N ALA A 137 5.90 -11.80 14.37
CA ALA A 137 7.18 -12.42 14.74
C ALA A 137 7.00 -13.66 15.63
N GLU A 138 6.02 -13.64 16.53
CA GLU A 138 5.68 -14.78 17.40
C GLU A 138 5.14 -15.97 16.58
N LEU A 139 4.25 -15.72 15.62
CA LEU A 139 3.67 -16.76 14.76
C LEU A 139 4.67 -17.36 13.76
N GLU A 140 5.73 -16.62 13.40
CA GLU A 140 6.82 -17.13 12.58
C GLU A 140 7.68 -18.18 13.31
N GLN A 141 7.70 -18.18 14.65
CA GLN A 141 8.39 -19.21 15.42
C GLN A 141 7.58 -20.52 15.50
N ASP A 142 6.25 -20.44 15.40
CA ASP A 142 5.34 -21.57 15.65
C ASP A 142 4.92 -22.33 14.37
N THR A 143 5.14 -21.75 13.19
CA THR A 143 4.74 -22.32 11.88
C THR A 143 5.71 -23.36 11.29
N LEU A 144 6.78 -23.73 12.00
CA LEU A 144 7.75 -24.75 11.58
C LEU A 144 7.26 -26.22 11.75
N ASN A 145 5.96 -26.46 11.97
CA ASN A 145 5.51 -27.80 12.43
C ASN A 145 4.08 -28.23 12.00
N VAL A 146 3.69 -28.12 10.71
CA VAL A 146 2.37 -28.63 10.26
C VAL A 146 2.42 -29.30 8.87
N ASP A 147 2.16 -30.62 8.84
CA ASP A 147 2.10 -31.52 7.66
C ASP A 147 0.64 -31.87 7.21
N ASP A 148 -0.15 -30.94 6.64
CA ASP A 148 -1.43 -31.33 5.98
C ASP A 148 -1.82 -30.49 4.74
N PRO A 149 -1.78 -31.06 3.51
CA PRO A 149 -2.01 -30.33 2.26
C PRO A 149 -3.47 -30.12 1.80
N ARG A 150 -4.51 -30.65 2.47
CA ARG A 150 -5.85 -30.78 1.83
C ARG A 150 -6.88 -29.69 2.12
N SER A 151 -6.46 -28.50 2.55
CA SER A 151 -7.38 -27.41 2.90
C SER A 151 -6.87 -25.99 2.58
N HIS A 152 -5.86 -25.90 1.71
CA HIS A 152 -4.98 -24.74 1.62
C HIS A 152 -5.69 -23.42 1.31
N ALA A 153 -6.49 -23.27 0.26
CA ALA A 153 -6.92 -21.91 -0.15
C ALA A 153 -7.79 -21.17 0.88
N THR A 154 -8.77 -21.84 1.49
CA THR A 154 -9.66 -21.23 2.49
C THR A 154 -9.01 -21.17 3.87
N ARG A 155 -8.21 -22.18 4.26
CA ARG A 155 -7.45 -22.11 5.51
C ARG A 155 -6.29 -21.13 5.42
N GLN A 156 -5.65 -20.93 4.28
CA GLN A 156 -4.54 -19.98 4.12
C GLN A 156 -5.05 -18.54 4.12
N ALA A 157 -6.22 -18.24 3.53
CA ALA A 157 -6.84 -16.92 3.64
C ALA A 157 -7.30 -16.62 5.08
N ILE A 158 -7.90 -17.59 5.76
CA ILE A 158 -8.31 -17.49 7.16
C ILE A 158 -7.05 -17.39 8.06
N GLN A 159 -6.08 -18.29 7.94
CA GLN A 159 -4.81 -18.23 8.66
C GLN A 159 -4.05 -16.94 8.39
N THR A 160 -4.08 -16.39 7.17
CA THR A 160 -3.48 -15.07 6.88
C THR A 160 -4.22 -13.97 7.62
N ILE A 161 -5.55 -13.99 7.66
CA ILE A 161 -6.36 -13.02 8.42
C ILE A 161 -6.07 -13.12 9.93
N TYR A 162 -6.05 -14.34 10.48
CA TYR A 162 -5.77 -14.62 11.89
C TYR A 162 -4.29 -14.43 12.27
N SER A 163 -3.36 -14.56 11.32
CA SER A 163 -1.91 -14.45 11.58
C SER A 163 -1.33 -13.06 11.36
N SER A 164 -2.14 -12.11 10.87
CA SER A 164 -1.69 -10.72 10.67
C SER A 164 -2.73 -9.67 10.94
N GLY A 165 -3.80 -10.01 11.65
CA GLY A 165 -4.80 -9.06 12.12
C GLY A 165 -4.93 -9.13 13.62
N LEU A 166 -5.18 -7.99 14.25
CA LEU A 166 -5.64 -7.91 15.63
C LEU A 166 -7.15 -7.98 15.64
N GLU A 167 -7.72 -8.67 16.62
CA GLU A 167 -9.16 -8.56 16.85
C GLU A 167 -9.49 -7.11 17.26
N TYR A 168 -10.62 -6.59 16.80
CA TYR A 168 -11.00 -5.21 17.07
C TYR A 168 -11.02 -4.88 18.57
N THR A 169 -11.42 -5.83 19.41
CA THR A 169 -11.41 -5.72 20.88
C THR A 169 -10.00 -5.54 21.47
N GLU A 170 -8.97 -6.09 20.81
CA GLU A 170 -7.58 -5.84 21.19
C GLU A 170 -7.14 -4.42 20.81
N VAL A 171 -7.59 -3.93 19.64
CA VAL A 171 -7.34 -2.55 19.20
C VAL A 171 -8.03 -1.53 20.12
N GLU A 172 -9.25 -1.82 20.55
CA GLU A 172 -9.94 -1.04 21.59
C GLU A 172 -9.12 -1.02 22.89
N SER A 173 -8.63 -2.17 23.32
CA SER A 173 -7.80 -2.28 24.52
C SER A 173 -6.52 -1.45 24.40
N LEU A 174 -5.87 -1.46 23.23
CA LEU A 174 -4.68 -0.63 22.94
C LEU A 174 -5.00 0.86 22.99
N GLY A 175 -6.13 1.29 22.42
CA GLY A 175 -6.57 2.69 22.46
C GLY A 175 -6.92 3.17 23.87
N LEU A 176 -7.38 2.26 24.73
CA LEU A 176 -7.64 2.52 26.14
C LEU A 176 -6.34 2.51 26.97
N SER A 177 -5.31 1.76 26.55
CA SER A 177 -4.05 1.62 27.29
C SER A 177 -2.87 2.44 26.75
N ALA A 178 -3.07 3.21 25.67
CA ALA A 178 -1.99 3.93 24.98
C ALA A 178 -1.19 4.83 25.94
N GLN A 179 0.14 4.65 25.98
CA GLN A 179 1.01 5.43 26.85
C GLN A 179 1.03 6.91 26.44
N GLY A 180 0.88 7.80 27.43
CA GLY A 180 0.93 9.25 27.27
C GLY A 180 -0.44 9.92 27.20
N ASN A 181 -1.13 10.04 28.34
CA ASN A 181 -2.32 10.89 28.60
C ASN A 181 -3.53 10.83 27.64
N LEU A 182 -3.50 10.04 26.57
CA LEU A 182 -4.54 9.95 25.54
C LEU A 182 -5.36 8.68 25.75
N HIS A 183 -6.19 8.70 26.79
CA HIS A 183 -7.20 7.68 27.03
C HIS A 183 -8.37 7.93 26.06
N LEU A 184 -8.45 7.15 24.98
CA LEU A 184 -9.55 7.27 24.01
C LEU A 184 -10.79 6.55 24.54
N ARG A 185 -11.98 7.13 24.33
CA ARG A 185 -13.22 6.37 24.55
C ARG A 185 -13.38 5.33 23.42
N PRO A 186 -14.13 4.24 23.62
CA PRO A 186 -14.36 3.25 22.56
C PRO A 186 -14.85 3.86 21.24
N SER A 187 -15.80 4.80 21.30
CA SER A 187 -16.29 5.53 20.11
C SER A 187 -15.20 6.34 19.39
N ASP A 188 -14.23 6.86 20.14
CA ASP A 188 -13.12 7.62 19.57
C ASP A 188 -12.08 6.69 18.93
N VAL A 189 -11.89 5.48 19.50
CA VAL A 189 -11.08 4.42 18.87
C VAL A 189 -11.71 3.97 17.56
N GLU A 190 -13.02 3.71 17.53
CA GLU A 190 -13.76 3.35 16.31
C GLU A 190 -13.61 4.40 15.22
N ALA A 191 -13.85 5.68 15.56
CA ALA A 191 -13.67 6.78 14.62
C ALA A 191 -12.23 6.85 14.08
N CYS A 192 -11.23 6.67 14.94
CA CYS A 192 -9.82 6.67 14.52
C CYS A 192 -9.51 5.51 13.58
N VAL A 193 -9.96 4.29 13.91
CA VAL A 193 -9.73 3.11 13.08
C VAL A 193 -10.40 3.25 11.72
N LEU A 194 -11.64 3.74 11.68
CA LEU A 194 -12.36 3.99 10.43
C LEU A 194 -11.66 5.03 9.56
N GLU A 195 -11.15 6.12 10.13
CA GLU A 195 -10.42 7.14 9.38
C GLU A 195 -9.06 6.63 8.87
N LEU A 196 -8.35 5.82 9.67
CA LEU A 196 -7.12 5.18 9.25
C LEU A 196 -7.37 4.15 8.14
N ALA A 197 -8.49 3.45 8.18
CA ALA A 197 -8.89 2.51 7.13
C ALA A 197 -9.27 3.21 5.82
N ASP A 198 -10.04 4.31 5.90
CA ASP A 198 -10.39 5.15 4.74
C ASP A 198 -9.14 5.68 4.01
N LYS A 199 -8.10 6.03 4.79
CA LYS A 199 -6.82 6.52 4.25
C LYS A 199 -5.81 5.41 3.89
N HIS A 200 -6.26 4.15 3.92
CA HIS A 200 -5.48 2.94 3.61
C HIS A 200 -4.26 2.68 4.52
N TRP A 201 -4.21 3.30 5.71
CA TRP A 201 -3.19 3.01 6.73
C TRP A 201 -3.48 1.69 7.43
N LEU A 202 -4.77 1.43 7.68
CA LEU A 202 -5.27 0.16 8.20
C LEU A 202 -6.21 -0.48 7.19
N ARG A 203 -6.52 -1.75 7.41
CA ARG A 203 -7.54 -2.50 6.68
C ARG A 203 -8.45 -3.19 7.68
N LEU A 204 -9.76 -3.05 7.49
CA LEU A 204 -10.76 -3.75 8.28
C LEU A 204 -11.22 -4.98 7.51
N ILE A 205 -11.23 -6.13 8.18
CA ILE A 205 -11.68 -7.40 7.64
C ILE A 205 -12.76 -7.95 8.56
N ARG A 206 -13.96 -8.11 8.03
CA ARG A 206 -15.05 -8.77 8.75
C ARG A 206 -15.12 -10.24 8.33
N THR A 207 -15.06 -11.14 9.31
CA THR A 207 -15.20 -12.58 9.08
C THR A 207 -16.66 -13.00 8.98
N ILE A 208 -16.89 -14.25 8.56
CA ILE A 208 -18.22 -14.87 8.46
C ILE A 208 -18.94 -14.90 9.83
N HIS A 209 -18.18 -14.89 10.94
CA HIS A 209 -18.73 -14.85 12.30
C HIS A 209 -18.93 -13.43 12.84
N ASN A 210 -18.87 -12.40 11.99
CA ASN A 210 -18.91 -10.98 12.39
C ASN A 210 -17.79 -10.55 13.34
N ILE A 211 -16.69 -11.29 13.41
CA ILE A 211 -15.49 -10.85 14.11
C ILE A 211 -14.73 -9.92 13.16
N GLU A 212 -14.40 -8.73 13.64
CA GLU A 212 -13.65 -7.72 12.90
C GLU A 212 -12.17 -7.76 13.26
N TYR A 213 -11.34 -7.86 12.24
CA TYR A 213 -9.88 -7.83 12.36
C TYR A 213 -9.35 -6.55 11.74
N VAL A 214 -8.32 -6.00 12.38
CA VAL A 214 -7.57 -4.83 11.91
C VAL A 214 -6.20 -5.29 11.44
N GLN A 215 -5.84 -4.95 10.21
CA GLN A 215 -4.54 -5.24 9.61
C GLN A 215 -3.83 -3.97 9.14
N LEU A 216 -2.54 -4.07 8.84
CA LEU A 216 -1.83 -3.02 8.10
C LEU A 216 -2.49 -2.84 6.72
N GLY A 217 -2.73 -1.59 6.34
CA GLY A 217 -3.17 -1.26 5.00
C GLY A 217 -2.00 -1.14 4.01
N PRO A 218 -2.27 -1.14 2.70
CA PRO A 218 -1.22 -1.07 1.67
C PRO A 218 -0.40 0.21 1.75
N ARG A 219 -0.98 1.31 2.26
CA ARG A 219 -0.24 2.57 2.47
C ARG A 219 0.80 2.45 3.58
N ALA A 220 0.46 1.77 4.68
CA ALA A 220 1.42 1.54 5.76
C ALA A 220 2.63 0.75 5.27
N VAL A 221 2.42 -0.27 4.43
CA VAL A 221 3.51 -1.05 3.82
C VAL A 221 4.32 -0.23 2.81
N LEU A 222 3.67 0.66 2.06
CA LEU A 222 4.36 1.59 1.16
C LEU A 222 5.21 2.60 1.92
N GLU A 223 4.81 3.03 3.11
CA GLU A 223 5.46 4.15 3.82
C GLU A 223 6.41 3.72 4.94
N LEU A 224 6.15 2.59 5.62
CA LEU A 224 6.92 2.14 6.78
C LEU A 224 7.90 1.04 6.37
N SER A 225 9.16 1.19 6.75
CA SER A 225 10.22 0.23 6.42
C SER A 225 9.93 -1.15 7.00
N GLU A 226 9.54 -1.19 8.27
CA GLU A 226 9.27 -2.44 8.99
C GLU A 226 8.07 -3.19 8.40
N ALA A 227 7.00 -2.46 8.06
CA ALA A 227 5.84 -3.03 7.39
C ALA A 227 6.18 -3.55 5.98
N ARG A 228 7.10 -2.89 5.26
CA ARG A 228 7.57 -3.33 3.95
C ARG A 228 8.37 -4.61 4.03
N GLU A 229 9.26 -4.72 5.02
CA GLU A 229 10.03 -5.94 5.28
C GLU A 229 9.09 -7.10 5.63
N TRP A 230 8.14 -6.86 6.54
CA TRP A 230 7.08 -7.80 6.89
C TRP A 230 6.33 -8.32 5.65
N ASN A 231 5.92 -7.43 4.74
CA ASN A 231 5.21 -7.79 3.52
C ASN A 231 6.07 -8.65 2.58
N ASN A 232 7.34 -8.28 2.38
CA ASN A 232 8.26 -9.00 1.51
C ASN A 232 8.56 -10.41 2.02
N ASN A 233 8.77 -10.56 3.33
CA ASN A 233 9.01 -11.86 3.95
C ASN A 233 7.84 -12.83 3.72
N ARG A 234 6.61 -12.32 3.73
CA ARG A 234 5.41 -13.13 3.45
C ARG A 234 5.25 -13.49 1.98
N LEU A 235 5.53 -12.57 1.05
CA LEU A 235 5.48 -12.86 -0.38
C LEU A 235 6.47 -13.97 -0.79
N MET A 236 7.63 -14.05 -0.13
CA MET A 236 8.65 -15.07 -0.42
C MET A 236 8.29 -16.47 0.11
N ARG A 237 7.29 -16.57 0.99
CA ARG A 237 6.88 -17.82 1.66
C ARG A 237 5.55 -18.40 1.14
N GLY A 238 4.79 -17.63 0.37
CA GLY A 238 3.53 -18.06 -0.27
C GLY A 238 3.74 -18.67 -1.63
#